data_AF-A0A963Q136-F1
#
_entry.id   AF-A0A963Q136-F1
#
_cell.length_a   1.000
_cell.length_b   1.000
_cell.length_c   1.000
_cell.angle_alpha   90.00
_cell.angle_beta   90.00
_cell.angle_gamma   90.00
#
_symmetry.space_group_name_H-M   'P 1'
#
loop_
_entity.id
_entity.type
_entity.pdbx_description
1 polymer ?
#
loop_
_entity_poly.entity_id
_entity_poly.type
_entity_poly.pdbx_seq_one_letter_code
_entity_poly.pdbx_strand_id
1 'polypeptide(L)'
;MFSYRHAFHAGNHADALKHVTLLATLRHLMAKSTPLTLIDTHAGAGVYRLDDGAARLSGEAEQGVARLQALHQARVSEENQAPAQAQRAQTATKEEAILLWDYLALVAGFNSNASPGAPWRVYPGSPFLMH
;
A
#
# COMPACT_ATOMS: atom_id res chain seq x y z
N MET A 1 7.59 -23.13 -18.96
CA MET A 1 8.70 -22.32 -18.41
C MET A 1 8.09 -21.09 -17.76
N PHE A 2 8.06 -21.00 -16.43
CA PHE A 2 7.59 -19.80 -15.73
C PHE A 2 8.80 -18.91 -15.41
N SER A 3 9.11 -17.99 -16.31
CA SER A 3 10.23 -17.04 -16.13
C SER A 3 9.84 -15.79 -15.34
N TYR A 4 8.55 -15.52 -15.18
CA TYR A 4 8.06 -14.34 -14.46
C TYR A 4 8.08 -14.58 -12.95
N ARG A 5 8.73 -13.67 -12.20
CA ARG A 5 8.65 -13.64 -10.73
C ARG A 5 8.24 -12.25 -10.31
N HIS A 6 7.13 -12.15 -9.58
CA HIS A 6 6.61 -10.85 -9.16
C HIS A 6 7.54 -10.10 -8.20
N ALA A 7 8.49 -10.79 -7.54
CA ALA A 7 9.50 -10.17 -6.69
C ALA A 7 10.38 -9.11 -7.40
N PHE A 8 10.54 -9.18 -8.73
CA PHE A 8 11.23 -8.14 -9.51
C PHE A 8 10.38 -6.88 -9.69
N HIS A 9 9.06 -6.95 -9.49
CA HIS A 9 8.14 -5.86 -9.79
C HIS A 9 7.36 -5.37 -8.56
N ALA A 10 7.51 -6.08 -7.44
CA ALA A 10 6.79 -5.82 -6.21
C ALA A 10 6.96 -4.37 -5.76
N GLY A 11 5.84 -3.67 -5.56
CA GLY A 11 5.84 -2.29 -5.08
C GLY A 11 6.13 -1.24 -6.14
N ASN A 12 6.13 -1.60 -7.43
CA ASN A 12 6.20 -0.63 -8.51
C ASN A 12 4.90 0.21 -8.62
N HIS A 13 4.85 1.11 -9.61
CA HIS A 13 3.69 1.98 -9.84
C HIS A 13 2.42 1.21 -10.27
N ALA A 14 2.58 0.11 -11.02
CA ALA A 14 1.45 -0.73 -11.43
C ALA A 14 0.83 -1.46 -10.23
N ASP A 15 1.66 -1.92 -9.29
CA ASP A 15 1.21 -2.49 -8.03
C ASP A 15 0.45 -1.47 -7.18
N ALA A 16 0.93 -0.23 -7.09
CA ALA A 16 0.20 0.82 -6.38
C ALA A 16 -1.19 1.06 -6.99
N LEU A 17 -1.28 1.18 -8.31
CA LEU A 17 -2.57 1.36 -9.00
C LEU A 17 -3.50 0.17 -8.77
N LYS A 18 -3.04 -1.05 -9.05
CA LYS A 18 -3.89 -2.25 -8.96
C LYS A 18 -4.40 -2.48 -7.53
N HIS A 19 -3.57 -2.21 -6.53
CA HIS A 19 -3.91 -2.42 -5.12
C HIS A 19 -4.88 -1.37 -4.59
N VAL A 20 -4.72 -0.10 -4.96
CA VAL A 20 -5.69 0.95 -4.64
C VAL A 20 -7.04 0.66 -5.31
N THR A 21 -7.04 0.23 -6.57
CA THR A 21 -8.28 -0.16 -7.28
C THR A 21 -8.96 -1.37 -6.63
N LEU A 22 -8.19 -2.36 -6.18
CA LEU A 22 -8.73 -3.52 -5.46
C LEU A 22 -9.42 -3.08 -4.16
N LEU A 23 -8.74 -2.27 -3.33
CA LEU A 23 -9.30 -1.76 -2.08
C LEU A 23 -10.57 -0.92 -2.32
N ALA A 24 -10.58 -0.06 -3.34
CA ALA A 24 -11.76 0.71 -3.72
C ALA A 24 -12.94 -0.19 -4.07
N THR A 25 -12.68 -1.23 -4.86
CA THR A 25 -13.68 -2.21 -5.29
C THR A 25 -14.24 -2.98 -4.10
N LEU A 26 -13.37 -3.50 -3.22
CA LEU A 26 -13.78 -4.24 -2.03
C LEU A 26 -14.61 -3.36 -1.08
N ARG A 27 -14.16 -2.13 -0.82
CA ARG A 27 -14.93 -1.18 0.01
C ARG A 27 -16.31 -0.91 -0.57
N HIS A 28 -16.43 -0.76 -1.88
CA HIS A 28 -17.73 -0.56 -2.54
C HIS A 28 -18.63 -1.80 -2.42
N LEU A 29 -18.11 -2.99 -2.69
CA LEU A 29 -18.88 -4.24 -2.59
C LEU A 29 -19.31 -4.56 -1.15
N MET A 30 -18.47 -4.25 -0.17
CA MET A 30 -18.73 -4.43 1.26
C MET A 30 -19.75 -3.43 1.83
N ALA A 31 -20.21 -2.45 1.05
CA ALA A 31 -21.34 -1.60 1.44
C ALA A 31 -22.65 -2.42 1.61
N LYS A 32 -22.71 -3.61 1.00
CA LYS A 32 -23.78 -4.58 1.23
C LYS A 32 -23.31 -5.65 2.22
N SER A 33 -24.21 -6.07 3.11
CA SER A 33 -23.94 -7.10 4.12
C SER A 33 -23.84 -8.54 3.58
N THR A 34 -24.03 -8.75 2.27
CA THR A 34 -23.90 -10.09 1.66
C THR A 34 -22.42 -10.50 1.64
N PRO A 35 -22.06 -11.72 2.10
CA PRO A 35 -20.69 -12.19 2.04
C PRO A 35 -20.13 -12.19 0.62
N LEU A 36 -18.84 -11.88 0.49
CA LEU A 36 -18.11 -11.91 -0.78
C LEU A 36 -17.23 -13.17 -0.85
N THR A 37 -17.15 -13.76 -2.04
CA THR A 37 -16.09 -14.74 -2.36
C THR A 37 -15.04 -14.03 -3.21
N LEU A 38 -13.81 -13.98 -2.72
CA LEU A 38 -12.68 -13.44 -3.47
C LEU A 38 -11.90 -14.57 -4.13
N ILE A 39 -11.65 -14.45 -5.44
CA ILE A 39 -10.87 -15.41 -6.22
C ILE A 39 -9.68 -14.67 -6.83
N ASP A 40 -8.49 -14.90 -6.28
CA ASP A 40 -7.24 -14.37 -6.82
C ASP A 40 -6.54 -15.43 -7.68
N THR A 41 -6.75 -15.34 -9.00
CA THR A 41 -6.23 -16.32 -9.95
C THR A 41 -4.70 -16.36 -10.01
N HIS A 42 -4.02 -15.28 -9.61
CA HIS A 42 -2.57 -15.12 -9.70
C HIS A 42 -2.01 -14.43 -8.44
N ALA A 43 -2.33 -14.98 -7.27
CA ALA A 43 -1.98 -14.44 -5.94
C ALA A 43 -0.48 -14.21 -5.68
N GLY A 44 0.39 -14.89 -6.43
CA GLY A 44 1.84 -14.84 -6.24
C GLY A 44 2.28 -15.34 -4.85
N ALA A 45 3.35 -14.78 -4.31
CA ALA A 45 3.92 -15.18 -3.02
C ALA A 45 3.21 -14.54 -1.80
N GLY A 46 2.26 -13.63 -2.05
CA GLY A 46 1.58 -12.88 -1.00
C GLY A 46 2.41 -11.74 -0.40
N VAL A 47 3.60 -12.00 0.13
CA VAL A 47 4.49 -10.96 0.70
C VAL A 47 5.85 -10.97 0.01
N TYR A 48 6.39 -9.78 -0.26
CA TYR A 48 7.66 -9.60 -0.96
C TYR A 48 8.65 -8.77 -0.14
N ARG A 49 9.93 -9.15 -0.19
CA ARG A 49 11.03 -8.38 0.39
C ARG A 49 11.58 -7.41 -0.65
N LEU A 50 11.46 -6.11 -0.38
CA LEU A 50 11.97 -5.04 -1.25
C LEU A 50 13.49 -4.85 -1.12
N ASP A 51 14.09 -5.43 -0.07
CA ASP A 51 15.52 -5.40 0.20
C ASP A 51 16.24 -6.68 -0.22
N ASP A 52 15.57 -7.59 -0.93
CA ASP A 52 16.14 -8.85 -1.46
C ASP A 52 16.68 -8.69 -2.90
N GLY A 53 17.48 -9.67 -3.35
CA GLY A 53 18.23 -9.59 -4.60
C GLY A 53 17.38 -9.32 -5.85
N ALA A 54 16.20 -9.93 -5.95
CA ALA A 54 15.31 -9.72 -7.10
C ALA A 54 14.77 -8.28 -7.16
N ALA A 55 14.28 -7.75 -6.03
CA ALA A 55 13.76 -6.40 -5.95
C ALA A 55 14.85 -5.33 -6.15
N ARG A 56 16.06 -5.58 -5.63
CA ARG A 56 17.21 -4.68 -5.85
C ARG A 56 17.71 -4.70 -7.29
N LEU A 57 17.65 -5.84 -7.98
CA LEU A 57 18.12 -5.95 -9.36
C LEU A 57 17.29 -5.07 -10.30
N SER A 58 15.98 -5.01 -10.08
CA SER A 58 15.08 -4.20 -10.90
C SER A 58 14.98 -2.74 -10.42
N GLY A 59 14.97 -2.52 -9.10
CA GLY A 59 14.81 -1.20 -8.49
C GLY A 59 13.42 -0.57 -8.68
N GLU A 60 12.42 -1.30 -9.20
CA GLU A 60 11.14 -0.70 -9.60
C GLU A 60 10.34 -0.12 -8.42
N ALA A 61 10.52 -0.66 -7.21
CA ALA A 61 9.88 -0.17 -5.99
C ALA A 61 10.27 1.28 -5.64
N GLU A 62 11.46 1.72 -6.07
CA GLU A 62 11.96 3.09 -5.85
C GLU A 62 11.14 4.13 -6.61
N GLN A 63 10.55 3.75 -7.75
CA GLN A 63 9.67 4.60 -8.56
C GLN A 63 8.19 4.43 -8.21
N GLY A 64 7.84 3.44 -7.40
CA GLY A 64 6.49 3.18 -6.92
C GLY A 64 6.33 3.52 -5.45
N VAL A 65 6.22 2.48 -4.63
CA VAL A 65 5.83 2.57 -3.22
C VAL A 65 6.78 3.42 -2.38
N ALA A 66 8.08 3.48 -2.70
CA ALA A 66 9.03 4.32 -1.95
C ALA A 66 8.73 5.83 -2.09
N ARG A 67 8.26 6.28 -3.27
CA ARG A 67 7.82 7.69 -3.44
C ARG A 67 6.55 7.98 -2.65
N LEU A 68 5.63 7.02 -2.60
CA LEU A 68 4.40 7.15 -1.82
C LEU A 68 4.67 7.10 -0.32
N GLN A 69 5.68 6.36 0.13
CA GLN A 69 6.14 6.36 1.51
C GLN A 69 6.58 7.76 1.96
N ALA A 70 7.36 8.47 1.14
CA ALA A 70 7.80 9.83 1.48
C ALA A 70 6.61 10.78 1.67
N LEU A 71 5.59 10.68 0.80
CA LEU A 71 4.34 11.43 0.95
C LEU A 71 3.58 11.03 2.22
N HIS A 72 3.50 9.74 2.53
CA HIS A 72 2.87 9.25 3.75
C HIS A 72 3.55 9.80 5.01
N GLN A 73 4.88 9.77 5.06
CA GLN A 73 5.67 10.28 6.19
C GLN A 73 5.51 11.79 6.39
N ALA A 74 5.48 12.57 5.30
CA ALA A 74 5.22 14.01 5.37
C ALA A 74 3.85 14.27 6.03
N ARG A 75 2.81 13.58 5.59
CA ARG A 75 1.45 13.72 6.14
C ARG A 75 1.33 13.30 7.61
N VAL A 76 1.93 12.17 8.01
CA VAL A 76 1.96 11.74 9.43
C VAL A 76 2.67 12.79 10.29
N SER A 77 3.75 13.39 9.78
CA SER A 77 4.51 14.40 10.51
C SER A 77 3.71 15.69 10.71
N GLU A 78 2.95 16.14 9.70
CA GLU A 78 2.04 17.27 9.79
C GLU A 78 0.90 17.04 10.79
N GLU A 79 0.28 15.85 10.78
CA GLU A 79 -0.82 15.50 11.68
C GLU A 79 -0.39 15.47 13.15
N ASN A 80 0.81 14.95 13.44
CA ASN A 80 1.37 14.90 14.79
C ASN A 80 1.79 16.27 15.34
N GLN A 81 1.91 17.30 14.48
CA GLN A 81 2.34 18.64 14.86
C GLN A 81 1.17 19.64 14.97
N ALA A 82 -0.04 19.31 14.50
CA ALA A 82 -1.17 20.23 14.47
C ALA A 82 -1.89 20.35 15.84
N PRO A 83 -2.34 21.56 16.25
CA PRO A 83 -3.13 21.74 17.46
C PRO A 83 -4.56 21.21 17.30
N ALA A 84 -5.11 20.61 18.37
CA ALA A 84 -6.37 19.84 18.42
C ALA A 84 -7.65 20.55 17.88
N GLN A 85 -7.63 21.87 17.67
CA GLN A 85 -8.74 22.63 17.08
C GLN A 85 -8.63 22.80 15.55
N ALA A 86 -7.44 22.69 14.96
CA ALA A 86 -7.22 22.71 13.52
C ALA A 86 -7.48 21.34 12.85
N GLN A 87 -7.42 20.26 13.64
CA GLN A 87 -7.69 18.88 13.20
C GLN A 87 -9.10 18.68 12.59
N ARG A 88 -10.09 19.49 12.98
CA ARG A 88 -11.48 19.39 12.48
C ARG A 88 -11.73 20.12 11.15
N ALA A 89 -10.80 20.96 10.68
CA ALA A 89 -10.99 21.80 9.50
C ALA A 89 -10.26 21.29 8.24
N GLN A 90 -9.44 20.24 8.35
CA GLN A 90 -8.67 19.67 7.22
C GLN A 90 -9.27 18.39 6.64
N THR A 91 -10.56 18.15 6.89
CA THR A 91 -11.31 17.05 6.28
C THR A 91 -11.64 17.35 4.81
N ALA A 92 -11.13 16.47 3.94
CA ALA A 92 -11.64 16.11 2.62
C ALA A 92 -11.22 16.96 1.41
N THR A 93 -10.32 16.39 0.60
CA THR A 93 -10.50 16.39 -0.85
C THR A 93 -10.45 14.95 -1.38
N LYS A 94 -11.62 14.50 -1.85
CA LYS A 94 -11.93 13.29 -2.65
C LYS A 94 -11.64 11.93 -2.01
N GLU A 95 -12.59 11.02 -2.16
CA GLU A 95 -12.53 9.61 -1.71
C GLU A 95 -11.24 8.90 -2.16
N GLU A 96 -10.68 9.32 -3.30
CA GLU A 96 -9.38 8.90 -3.83
C GLU A 96 -8.22 9.10 -2.83
N ALA A 97 -8.23 10.20 -2.07
CA ALA A 97 -7.21 10.49 -1.05
C ALA A 97 -7.36 9.61 0.21
N ILE A 98 -8.57 9.09 0.47
CA ILE A 98 -8.82 8.14 1.56
C ILE A 98 -8.33 6.75 1.14
N LEU A 99 -8.64 6.31 -0.08
CA LEU A 99 -8.23 5.00 -0.58
C LEU A 99 -6.71 4.86 -0.69
N LEU A 100 -6.04 5.90 -1.19
CA LEU A 100 -4.58 5.92 -1.23
C LEU A 100 -4.01 5.89 0.20
N TRP A 101 -4.63 6.57 1.16
CA TRP A 101 -4.18 6.57 2.54
C TRP A 101 -4.35 5.20 3.21
N ASP A 102 -5.51 4.55 3.05
CA ASP A 102 -5.75 3.21 3.59
C ASP A 102 -4.74 2.20 3.02
N TYR A 103 -4.47 2.29 1.72
CA TYR A 103 -3.44 1.48 1.07
C TYR A 103 -2.06 1.70 1.71
N LEU A 104 -1.64 2.96 1.91
CA LEU A 104 -0.34 3.29 2.49
C LEU A 104 -0.25 2.91 3.97
N ALA A 105 -1.32 3.07 4.73
CA ALA A 105 -1.41 2.63 6.11
C ALA A 105 -1.27 1.10 6.22
N LEU A 106 -1.90 0.36 5.29
CA LEU A 106 -1.76 -1.09 5.21
C LEU A 106 -0.30 -1.48 4.94
N VAL A 107 0.35 -0.89 3.92
CA VAL A 107 1.77 -1.17 3.62
C VAL A 107 2.67 -0.78 4.80
N ALA A 108 2.40 0.33 5.47
CA ALA A 108 3.12 0.75 6.67
C ALA A 108 3.00 -0.27 7.81
N GLY A 109 1.83 -0.90 7.97
CA GLY A 109 1.59 -1.94 8.97
C GLY A 109 2.53 -3.16 8.83
N PHE A 110 2.85 -3.56 7.59
CA PHE A 110 3.83 -4.62 7.30
C PHE A 110 5.28 -4.22 7.64
N ASN A 111 5.52 -2.94 7.91
CA ASN A 111 6.83 -2.37 8.23
C ASN A 111 6.85 -1.74 9.63
N SER A 112 5.91 -2.10 10.51
CA SER A 112 5.74 -1.51 11.85
C SER A 112 6.93 -1.70 12.79
N ASN A 113 7.76 -2.73 12.57
CA ASN A 113 8.98 -2.97 13.34
C ASN A 113 10.17 -2.10 12.89
N ALA A 114 10.04 -1.34 11.80
CA ALA A 114 11.10 -0.46 11.32
C ALA A 114 11.13 0.84 12.12
N SER A 115 12.32 1.43 12.27
CA SER A 115 12.44 2.76 12.88
C SER A 115 11.62 3.80 12.11
N PRO A 116 11.03 4.82 12.78
CA PRO A 116 10.32 5.89 12.10
C PRO A 116 11.20 6.52 11.00
N GLY A 117 10.64 6.71 9.81
CA GLY A 117 11.39 7.24 8.67
C GLY A 117 12.15 6.18 7.84
N ALA A 118 12.41 4.99 8.38
CA ALA A 118 13.17 3.96 7.66
C ALA A 118 12.44 3.48 6.39
N PRO A 119 13.18 3.14 5.32
CA PRO A 119 12.58 2.65 4.07
C PRO A 119 11.80 1.36 4.31
N TRP A 120 10.64 1.24 3.68
CA TRP A 120 9.85 0.02 3.72
C TRP A 120 10.62 -1.13 3.04
N ARG A 121 10.67 -2.27 3.71
CA ARG A 121 11.39 -3.49 3.26
C ARG A 121 10.45 -4.63 2.93
N VAL A 122 9.19 -4.54 3.37
CA VAL A 122 8.17 -5.55 3.17
C VAL A 122 7.04 -4.94 2.35
N TYR A 123 6.64 -5.64 1.30
CA TYR A 123 5.53 -5.23 0.45
C TYR A 123 4.44 -6.30 0.41
N PRO A 124 3.21 -5.99 0.87
CA PRO A 124 2.08 -6.90 0.76
C PRO A 124 1.52 -6.90 -0.68
N GLY A 125 1.37 -8.08 -1.24
CA GLY A 125 0.62 -8.33 -2.47
C GLY A 125 -0.89 -8.45 -2.23
N SER A 126 -1.65 -8.71 -3.30
CA SER A 126 -3.11 -8.77 -3.27
C SER A 126 -3.72 -9.67 -2.19
N PRO A 127 -3.16 -10.86 -1.82
CA PRO A 127 -3.77 -11.71 -0.79
C PRO A 127 -3.89 -11.04 0.59
N PHE A 128 -3.07 -10.03 0.86
CA PHE A 128 -3.02 -9.32 2.15
C PHE A 128 -3.70 -7.95 2.12
N LEU A 129 -4.33 -7.60 1.01
CA LEU A 129 -5.18 -6.41 0.88
C LEU A 129 -6.67 -6.72 1.12
N MET A 130 -6.97 -7.96 1.48
CA MET A 130 -8.32 -8.53 1.49
C MET A 130 -8.93 -8.58 2.92
N HIS A 131 -8.78 -7.52 3.71
CA HIS A 131 -9.17 -7.50 5.12
C HIS A 131 -10.18 -6.39 5.42
#